data_AF-A0A3P7ILS1-F1
#
_entry.id   AF-A0A3P7ILS1-F1
#
_cell.length_a   1.000
_cell.length_b   1.000
_cell.length_c   1.000
_cell.angle_alpha   90.00
_cell.angle_beta   90.00
_cell.angle_gamma   90.00
#
_symmetry.space_group_name_H-M   'P 1'
#
loop_
_entity.id
_entity.type
_entity.pdbx_description
1 polymer ?
#
loop_
_entity_poly.entity_id
_entity_poly.type
_entity_poly.pdbx_seq_one_letter_code
_entity_poly.pdbx_strand_id
1 'polypeptide(L)'
;MASAHRLVVAAFGEGFMQQDKVIDLHDIIENEVSSSDPVLLCSAIGYDASGKIEDLGVQTGRPVTSIAIGSAEGFSQADAALTAASKSGRWVLLKNVHLAPQWLGNMEKRLHTLKPHVNFRLFLTAEIHPKLPASVLRASRLVVFEPATGLKANLLRSLSALPGPRLAKAPAERSRLYLLICWLHALVQERLRYTPLGWANAYEFSDADLRVACDTLDAAVDSVAQGRANVAPEKLPWTTLRTLLSQCIYGGKID
;
A
#
# COMPACT_ATOMS: atom_id res chain seq x y z
N MET A 1 3.17 -14.17 -23.67
CA MET A 1 2.43 -14.21 -22.37
C MET A 1 1.00 -14.75 -22.52
N ALA A 2 0.15 -14.22 -23.40
CA ALA A 2 -1.24 -14.69 -23.54
C ALA A 2 -1.38 -16.20 -23.87
N SER A 3 -0.55 -16.74 -24.77
CA SER A 3 -0.60 -18.18 -25.12
C SER A 3 -0.15 -19.08 -23.97
N ALA A 4 0.82 -18.64 -23.15
CA ALA A 4 1.24 -19.37 -21.97
C ALA A 4 0.14 -19.38 -20.89
N HIS A 5 -0.56 -18.26 -20.72
CA HIS A 5 -1.71 -18.20 -19.82
C HIS A 5 -2.82 -19.17 -20.24
N ARG A 6 -3.15 -19.23 -21.53
CA ARG A 6 -4.13 -20.20 -22.06
C ARG A 6 -3.71 -21.65 -21.82
N LEU A 7 -2.42 -21.95 -21.95
CA LEU A 7 -1.91 -23.29 -21.65
C LEU A 7 -2.09 -23.65 -20.17
N VAL A 8 -1.76 -22.74 -19.25
CA VAL A 8 -1.94 -22.96 -17.80
C VAL A 8 -3.42 -23.15 -17.47
N VAL A 9 -4.30 -22.32 -18.03
CA VAL A 9 -5.75 -22.44 -17.85
C VAL A 9 -6.26 -23.77 -18.38
N ALA A 10 -5.79 -24.22 -19.54
CA ALA A 10 -6.19 -25.51 -20.10
C ALA A 10 -5.69 -26.69 -19.26
N ALA A 11 -4.51 -26.57 -18.64
CA ALA A 11 -3.92 -27.64 -17.84
C ALA A 11 -4.46 -27.71 -16.41
N PHE A 12 -4.73 -26.57 -15.77
CA PHE A 12 -5.02 -26.48 -14.33
C PHE A 12 -6.37 -25.81 -14.00
N GLY A 13 -7.11 -25.33 -15.02
CA GLY A 13 -8.39 -24.65 -14.88
C GLY A 13 -8.28 -23.13 -14.77
N GLU A 14 -9.38 -22.44 -15.05
CA GLU A 14 -9.45 -20.96 -15.05
C GLU A 14 -9.15 -20.33 -13.68
N GLY A 15 -9.51 -21.02 -12.59
CA GLY A 15 -9.28 -20.54 -11.22
C GLY A 15 -7.88 -20.79 -10.66
N PHE A 16 -6.99 -21.45 -11.40
CA PHE A 16 -5.65 -21.80 -10.93
C PHE A 16 -4.76 -20.57 -10.78
N MET A 17 -4.75 -19.70 -11.80
CA MET A 17 -4.07 -18.42 -11.71
C MET A 17 -4.93 -17.52 -10.85
N GLN A 18 -4.45 -17.10 -9.68
CA GLN A 18 -5.14 -16.17 -8.77
C GLN A 18 -5.17 -14.74 -9.34
N GLN A 19 -5.64 -14.57 -10.58
CA GLN A 19 -5.88 -13.25 -11.14
C GLN A 19 -6.97 -12.57 -10.30
N ASP A 20 -6.71 -11.33 -9.90
CA ASP A 20 -7.63 -10.45 -9.17
C ASP A 20 -8.00 -10.88 -7.72
N LYS A 21 -7.36 -11.89 -7.12
CA LYS A 21 -7.55 -12.16 -5.68
C LYS A 21 -6.79 -11.15 -4.83
N VAL A 22 -7.52 -10.35 -4.06
CA VAL A 22 -6.95 -9.50 -3.02
C VAL A 22 -6.32 -10.41 -1.96
N ILE A 23 -5.05 -10.18 -1.65
CA ILE A 23 -4.34 -10.89 -0.58
C ILE A 23 -5.07 -10.61 0.74
N ASP A 24 -5.57 -11.66 1.38
CA ASP A 24 -6.10 -11.58 2.73
C ASP A 24 -4.96 -11.70 3.74
N LEU A 25 -4.46 -10.54 4.18
CA LEU A 25 -3.40 -10.48 5.18
C LEU A 25 -3.81 -11.09 6.52
N HIS A 26 -5.09 -11.00 6.89
CA HIS A 26 -5.59 -11.54 8.16
C HIS A 26 -5.43 -13.06 8.17
N ASP A 27 -5.90 -13.72 7.10
CA ASP A 27 -5.82 -15.18 6.96
C ASP A 27 -4.37 -15.68 6.99
N ILE A 28 -3.47 -15.02 6.26
CA ILE A 28 -2.04 -15.35 6.26
C ILE A 28 -1.45 -15.28 7.68
N ILE A 29 -1.76 -14.21 8.42
CA ILE A 29 -1.16 -13.97 9.74
C ILE A 29 -1.67 -14.95 10.80
N GLU A 30 -2.95 -15.32 10.73
CA GLU A 30 -3.57 -16.24 11.68
C GLU A 30 -3.26 -17.70 11.36
N ASN A 31 -3.32 -18.11 10.09
CA ASN A 31 -3.35 -19.52 9.71
C ASN A 31 -2.07 -20.01 9.04
N GLU A 32 -1.24 -19.14 8.46
CA GLU A 32 -0.07 -19.54 7.68
C GLU A 32 1.28 -19.19 8.33
N VAL A 33 1.30 -18.31 9.34
CA VAL A 33 2.54 -17.77 9.92
C VAL A 33 2.67 -18.10 11.40
N SER A 34 3.84 -18.61 11.79
CA SER A 34 4.16 -18.91 13.19
C SER A 34 4.68 -17.68 13.95
N SER A 35 4.78 -17.75 15.28
CA SER A 35 5.35 -16.65 16.07
C SER A 35 6.85 -16.45 15.87
N SER A 36 7.57 -17.45 15.34
CA SER A 36 9.01 -17.37 15.08
C SER A 36 9.34 -16.81 13.70
N ASP A 37 8.39 -16.85 12.76
CA ASP A 37 8.61 -16.45 11.37
C ASP A 37 8.14 -15.00 11.16
N PRO A 38 9.01 -14.07 10.76
CA PRO A 38 8.59 -12.72 10.43
C PRO A 38 7.71 -12.70 9.19
N VAL A 39 6.83 -11.71 9.09
CA VAL A 39 6.13 -11.38 7.85
C VAL A 39 6.82 -10.20 7.21
N LEU A 40 7.44 -10.42 6.05
CA LEU A 40 8.12 -9.37 5.29
C LEU A 40 7.21 -8.88 4.17
N LEU A 41 6.75 -7.64 4.31
CA LEU A 41 5.99 -6.92 3.30
C LEU A 41 7.00 -6.19 2.41
N CYS A 42 7.28 -6.79 1.26
CA CYS A 42 8.14 -6.18 0.24
C CYS A 42 7.30 -5.39 -0.76
N SER A 43 7.78 -4.24 -1.17
CA SER A 43 7.08 -3.38 -2.12
C SER A 43 7.99 -2.85 -3.21
N ALA A 44 7.40 -2.46 -4.33
CA ALA A 44 8.10 -1.60 -5.28
C ALA A 44 8.47 -0.26 -4.63
N ILE A 45 9.49 0.41 -5.18
CA ILE A 45 9.96 1.72 -4.71
C ILE A 45 8.78 2.71 -4.65
N GLY A 46 8.68 3.45 -3.55
CA GLY A 46 7.64 4.46 -3.35
C GLY A 46 6.27 3.92 -2.90
N TYR A 47 6.13 2.61 -2.68
CA TYR A 47 4.96 2.02 -2.04
C TYR A 47 5.31 1.54 -0.62
N ASP A 48 4.54 1.96 0.38
CA ASP A 48 4.68 1.47 1.76
C ASP A 48 3.43 0.70 2.19
N ALA A 49 3.64 -0.58 2.51
CA ALA A 49 2.58 -1.48 2.97
C ALA A 49 2.30 -1.38 4.49
N SER A 50 3.02 -0.51 5.21
CA SER A 50 2.95 -0.43 6.67
C SER A 50 1.54 -0.13 7.21
N GLY A 51 0.81 0.77 6.54
CA GLY A 51 -0.56 1.13 6.90
C GLY A 51 -1.53 -0.07 6.90
N LYS A 52 -1.30 -1.08 6.04
CA LYS A 52 -2.15 -2.28 6.00
C LYS A 52 -2.07 -3.08 7.31
N ILE A 53 -0.89 -3.14 7.93
CA ILE A 53 -0.69 -3.83 9.20
C ILE A 53 -1.28 -3.03 10.36
N GLU A 54 -1.15 -1.70 10.32
CA GLU A 54 -1.75 -0.82 11.32
C GLU A 54 -3.28 -0.91 11.30
N ASP A 55 -3.89 -0.82 10.11
CA ASP A 55 -5.33 -0.98 9.91
C ASP A 55 -5.80 -2.37 10.41
N LEU A 56 -5.04 -3.42 10.11
CA LEU A 56 -5.35 -4.78 10.57
C LEU A 56 -5.26 -4.92 12.09
N GLY A 57 -4.26 -4.30 12.72
CA GLY A 57 -4.13 -4.26 14.18
C GLY A 57 -5.34 -3.61 14.85
N VAL A 58 -5.83 -2.51 14.27
CA VAL A 58 -7.06 -1.84 14.75
C VAL A 58 -8.28 -2.74 14.56
N GLN A 59 -8.46 -3.34 13.37
CA GLN A 59 -9.60 -4.20 13.06
C GLN A 59 -9.67 -5.45 13.95
N THR A 60 -8.52 -6.02 14.31
CA THR A 60 -8.42 -7.24 15.14
C THR A 60 -8.32 -6.96 16.63
N GLY A 61 -8.27 -5.69 17.04
CA GLY A 61 -8.06 -5.29 18.44
C GLY A 61 -6.68 -5.67 18.98
N ARG A 62 -5.67 -5.83 18.09
CA ARG A 62 -4.30 -6.21 18.44
C ARG A 62 -3.38 -5.00 18.32
N PRO A 63 -2.86 -4.46 19.44
CA PRO A 63 -2.00 -3.29 19.38
C PRO A 63 -0.68 -3.59 18.66
N VAL A 64 -0.34 -2.74 17.68
CA VAL A 64 0.89 -2.81 16.89
C VAL A 64 1.87 -1.73 17.37
N THR A 65 3.08 -2.13 17.75
CA THR A 65 4.17 -1.19 18.00
C THR A 65 4.93 -0.93 16.70
N SER A 66 4.68 0.22 16.08
CA SER A 66 5.34 0.65 14.83
C SER A 66 6.63 1.43 15.13
N ILE A 67 7.75 1.02 14.54
CA ILE A 67 9.07 1.64 14.71
C ILE A 67 9.72 1.80 13.33
N ALA A 68 10.22 3.00 13.03
CA ALA A 68 10.99 3.26 11.81
C ALA A 68 12.47 2.91 12.03
N ILE A 69 13.03 2.10 11.13
CA ILE A 69 14.44 1.70 11.14
C ILE A 69 15.23 2.70 10.29
N GLY A 70 16.33 3.23 10.82
CA GLY A 70 17.15 4.24 10.13
C GLY A 70 17.98 5.13 11.05
N SER A 71 17.75 5.08 12.37
CA SER A 71 18.53 5.79 13.37
C SER A 71 19.00 4.85 14.48
N ALA A 72 20.04 5.26 15.22
CA ALA A 72 20.55 4.52 16.37
C ALA A 72 19.48 4.35 17.46
N GLU A 73 18.63 5.37 17.66
CA GLU A 73 17.49 5.29 18.57
C GLU A 73 16.47 4.25 18.10
N GLY A 74 16.15 4.25 16.79
CA GLY A 74 15.23 3.27 16.19
C GLY A 74 15.69 1.83 16.38
N PHE A 75 17.00 1.57 16.30
CA PHE A 75 17.56 0.24 16.57
C PHE A 75 17.36 -0.19 18.03
N SER A 76 17.65 0.70 18.98
CA SER A 76 17.47 0.42 20.42
C SER A 76 15.99 0.20 20.77
N GLN A 77 15.11 1.05 20.25
CA GLN A 77 13.66 0.92 20.43
C GLN A 77 13.14 -0.38 19.84
N ALA A 78 13.58 -0.75 18.63
CA ALA A 78 13.19 -2.01 17.99
C ALA A 78 13.62 -3.22 18.82
N ASP A 79 14.85 -3.21 19.35
CA ASP A 79 15.36 -4.29 20.18
C ASP A 79 14.61 -4.46 21.50
N ALA A 80 14.27 -3.34 22.15
CA ALA A 80 13.45 -3.33 23.35
C ALA A 80 12.02 -3.82 23.06
N ALA A 81 11.42 -3.34 21.96
CA ALA A 81 10.07 -3.73 21.55
C ALA A 81 9.99 -5.22 21.20
N LEU A 82 10.95 -5.76 20.44
CA LEU A 82 11.02 -7.20 20.13
C LEU A 82 11.11 -8.05 21.40
N THR A 83 11.93 -7.63 22.37
CA THR A 83 12.10 -8.36 23.64
C THR A 83 10.83 -8.31 24.51
N ALA A 84 10.15 -7.17 24.57
CA ALA A 84 8.91 -7.03 25.34
C ALA A 84 7.72 -7.73 24.65
N ALA A 85 7.59 -7.59 23.34
CA ALA A 85 6.51 -8.14 22.54
C ALA A 85 6.61 -9.67 22.44
N SER A 86 7.83 -10.22 22.32
CA SER A 86 8.03 -11.67 22.31
C SER A 86 7.60 -12.34 23.62
N LYS A 87 7.64 -11.63 24.76
CA LYS A 87 7.12 -12.14 26.04
C LYS A 87 5.60 -11.94 26.19
N SER A 88 5.07 -10.82 25.70
CA SER A 88 3.67 -10.41 25.89
C SER A 88 2.73 -10.83 24.76
N GLY A 89 3.25 -11.32 23.63
CA GLY A 89 2.45 -11.68 22.45
C GLY A 89 1.95 -10.49 21.63
N ARG A 90 2.53 -9.31 21.78
CA ARG A 90 2.15 -8.11 21.02
C ARG A 90 2.72 -8.11 19.61
N TRP A 91 2.14 -7.29 18.74
CA TRP A 91 2.60 -7.15 17.36
C TRP A 91 3.64 -6.02 17.26
N VAL A 92 4.70 -6.25 16.48
CA VAL A 92 5.75 -5.25 16.20
C VAL A 92 5.86 -5.07 14.70
N LEU A 93 5.89 -3.81 14.26
CA LEU A 93 6.05 -3.42 12.86
C LEU A 93 7.31 -2.59 12.71
N LEU A 94 8.31 -3.13 12.01
CA LEU A 94 9.56 -2.43 11.70
C LEU A 94 9.48 -1.88 10.28
N LYS A 95 9.48 -0.56 10.14
CA LYS A 95 9.35 0.14 8.86
C LYS A 95 10.73 0.39 8.24
N ASN A 96 10.80 0.33 6.91
CA ASN A 96 11.98 0.68 6.11
C ASN A 96 13.24 -0.12 6.45
N VAL A 97 13.11 -1.43 6.70
CA VAL A 97 14.23 -2.26 7.18
C VAL A 97 15.38 -2.41 6.17
N HIS A 98 15.11 -2.14 4.89
CA HIS A 98 16.12 -2.10 3.82
C HIS A 98 17.18 -1.00 4.02
N LEU A 99 16.90 0.02 4.85
CA LEU A 99 17.84 1.09 5.19
C LEU A 99 18.96 0.63 6.14
N ALA A 100 18.78 -0.49 6.86
CA ALA A 100 19.75 -0.99 7.83
C ALA A 100 20.03 -2.50 7.68
N PRO A 101 20.64 -2.94 6.56
CA PRO A 101 20.81 -4.36 6.25
C PRO A 101 21.68 -5.12 7.26
N GLN A 102 22.71 -4.47 7.82
CA GLN A 102 23.58 -5.07 8.83
C GLN A 102 22.84 -5.32 10.15
N TRP A 103 22.02 -4.36 10.58
CA TRP A 103 21.18 -4.51 11.77
C TRP A 103 20.14 -5.62 11.56
N LEU A 104 19.51 -5.65 10.38
CA LEU A 104 18.51 -6.65 10.03
C LEU A 104 19.06 -8.09 10.06
N GLY A 105 20.28 -8.31 9.56
CA GLY A 105 20.95 -9.61 9.66
C GLY A 105 21.28 -10.03 11.11
N ASN A 106 21.57 -9.08 12.00
CA ASN A 106 21.78 -9.37 13.42
C ASN A 106 20.46 -9.65 14.15
N MET A 107 19.39 -8.95 13.79
CA MET A 107 18.05 -9.18 14.31
C MET A 107 17.57 -10.60 13.98
N GLU A 108 17.79 -11.08 12.75
CA GLU A 108 17.35 -12.42 12.33
C GLU A 108 18.04 -13.54 13.12
N LYS A 109 19.36 -13.43 13.33
CA LYS A 109 20.08 -14.34 14.24
C LYS A 109 19.52 -14.38 15.66
N ARG A 110 19.02 -13.25 16.16
CA ARG A 110 18.40 -13.16 17.49
C ARG A 110 17.01 -13.76 17.54
N LEU A 111 16.23 -13.67 16.46
CA LEU A 111 14.93 -14.33 16.39
C LEU A 111 15.07 -15.85 16.44
N HIS A 112 16.10 -16.41 15.80
CA HIS A 112 16.36 -17.84 15.82
C HIS A 112 16.62 -18.42 17.22
N THR A 113 17.13 -17.62 18.16
CA THR A 113 17.37 -18.06 19.53
C THR A 113 16.19 -17.77 20.46
N LEU A 114 15.21 -17.00 20.00
CA LEU A 114 14.05 -16.59 20.77
C LEU A 114 12.98 -17.69 20.76
N LYS A 115 12.29 -17.86 21.90
CA LYS A 115 11.04 -18.62 21.98
C LYS A 115 9.88 -17.65 22.23
N PRO A 116 9.34 -17.03 21.17
CA PRO A 116 8.30 -16.02 21.32
C PRO A 116 6.97 -16.63 21.75
N HIS A 117 6.17 -15.82 22.43
CA HIS A 117 4.78 -16.09 22.75
C HIS A 117 3.99 -16.45 21.48
N VAL A 118 3.03 -17.38 21.56
CA VAL A 118 2.29 -17.90 20.39
C VAL A 118 1.57 -16.82 19.57
N ASN A 119 1.10 -15.75 20.23
CA ASN A 119 0.43 -14.61 19.58
C ASN A 119 1.37 -13.53 19.05
N PHE A 120 2.68 -13.61 19.36
CA PHE A 120 3.65 -12.65 18.85
C PHE A 120 3.72 -12.74 17.33
N ARG A 121 3.74 -11.56 16.68
CA ARG A 121 3.97 -11.44 15.24
C ARG A 121 4.92 -10.28 15.00
N LEU A 122 5.93 -10.53 14.17
CA LEU A 122 6.87 -9.52 13.70
C LEU A 122 6.59 -9.20 12.24
N PHE A 123 6.32 -7.95 11.96
CA PHE A 123 6.13 -7.41 10.62
C PHE A 123 7.32 -6.55 10.23
N LEU A 124 7.80 -6.72 9.01
CA LEU A 124 8.88 -5.94 8.43
C LEU A 124 8.35 -5.29 7.14
N THR A 125 8.58 -4.00 6.94
CA THR A 125 8.34 -3.38 5.62
C THR A 125 9.66 -2.99 4.96
N ALA A 126 9.78 -3.31 3.68
CA ALA A 126 10.92 -2.94 2.88
C ALA A 126 10.58 -2.73 1.42
N GLU A 127 11.27 -1.81 0.78
CA GLU A 127 11.35 -1.81 -0.68
C GLU A 127 12.18 -3.03 -1.15
N ILE A 128 11.83 -3.56 -2.32
CA ILE A 128 12.60 -4.62 -2.97
C ILE A 128 14.00 -4.05 -3.28
N HIS A 129 14.98 -4.47 -2.49
CA HIS A 129 16.33 -3.92 -2.54
C HIS A 129 17.39 -5.03 -2.44
N PRO A 130 18.45 -5.01 -3.27
CA PRO A 130 19.46 -6.07 -3.32
C PRO A 130 20.28 -6.23 -2.02
N LYS A 131 20.28 -5.19 -1.17
CA LYS A 131 20.94 -5.23 0.15
C LYS A 131 20.14 -6.00 1.22
N LEU A 132 18.90 -6.41 0.95
CA LEU A 132 18.14 -7.22 1.90
C LEU A 132 18.86 -8.57 2.14
N PRO A 133 19.19 -8.91 3.40
CA PRO A 133 19.91 -10.16 3.67
C PRO A 133 19.09 -11.38 3.26
N ALA A 134 19.71 -12.31 2.53
CA ALA A 134 19.05 -13.54 2.09
C ALA A 134 18.58 -14.43 3.26
N SER A 135 19.20 -14.33 4.44
CA SER A 135 18.74 -15.05 5.63
C SER A 135 17.37 -14.57 6.09
N VAL A 136 17.16 -13.25 6.11
CA VAL A 136 15.87 -12.64 6.47
C VAL A 136 14.79 -12.99 5.46
N LEU A 137 15.11 -12.93 4.15
CA LEU A 137 14.18 -13.35 3.09
C LEU A 137 13.76 -14.82 3.24
N ARG A 138 14.68 -15.70 3.63
CA ARG A 138 14.41 -17.14 3.80
C ARG A 138 13.63 -17.44 5.09
N ALA A 139 13.90 -16.69 6.16
CA ALA A 139 13.24 -16.87 7.44
C ALA A 139 11.82 -16.27 7.47
N SER A 140 11.49 -15.38 6.53
CA SER A 140 10.22 -14.64 6.55
C SER A 140 9.18 -15.21 5.58
N ARG A 141 7.90 -15.08 5.95
CA ARG A 141 6.78 -15.14 4.98
C ARG A 141 6.82 -13.86 4.15
N LEU A 142 7.21 -13.99 2.88
CA LEU A 142 7.27 -12.86 1.95
C LEU A 142 5.89 -12.57 1.36
N VAL A 143 5.42 -11.34 1.51
CA VAL A 143 4.24 -10.82 0.81
C VAL A 143 4.70 -9.65 -0.05
N VAL A 144 4.55 -9.79 -1.37
CA VAL A 144 4.98 -8.78 -2.32
C VAL A 144 3.80 -7.91 -2.72
N PHE A 145 3.97 -6.60 -2.55
CA PHE A 145 3.04 -5.57 -2.99
C PHE A 145 3.60 -4.89 -4.23
N GLU A 146 3.09 -5.31 -5.37
CA GLU A 146 3.29 -4.60 -6.61
C GLU A 146 2.11 -3.65 -6.85
N PRO A 147 2.34 -2.49 -7.49
CA PRO A 147 1.25 -1.68 -8.00
C PRO A 147 0.31 -2.55 -8.84
N ALA A 148 -1.00 -2.46 -8.59
CA ALA A 148 -1.99 -3.26 -9.30
C ALA A 148 -1.80 -3.10 -10.82
N THR A 149 -1.56 -4.21 -11.51
CA THR A 149 -1.29 -4.18 -12.94
C THR A 149 -2.60 -4.13 -13.72
N GLY A 150 -2.69 -3.18 -14.64
CA GLY A 150 -3.88 -2.97 -15.46
C GLY A 150 -4.84 -1.95 -14.87
N LEU A 151 -5.43 -1.19 -15.78
CA LEU A 151 -6.33 -0.07 -15.47
C LEU A 151 -7.50 -0.47 -14.56
N LYS A 152 -8.12 -1.64 -14.81
CA LYS A 152 -9.27 -2.14 -14.04
C LYS A 152 -8.90 -2.41 -12.58
N ALA A 153 -7.80 -3.13 -12.34
CA ALA A 153 -7.36 -3.48 -11.00
C ALA A 153 -7.00 -2.23 -10.19
N ASN A 154 -6.31 -1.29 -10.83
CA ASN A 154 -5.96 -0.01 -10.22
C ASN A 154 -7.20 0.84 -9.86
N LEU A 155 -8.18 0.92 -10.76
CA LEU A 155 -9.42 1.64 -10.53
C LEU A 155 -10.23 1.02 -9.37
N LEU A 156 -10.38 -0.31 -9.34
CA LEU A 156 -11.09 -1.00 -8.27
C LEU A 156 -10.44 -0.77 -6.91
N ARG A 157 -9.10 -0.89 -6.85
CA ARG A 157 -8.32 -0.60 -5.65
C ARG A 157 -8.54 0.84 -5.17
N SER A 158 -8.40 1.80 -6.07
CA SER A 158 -8.56 3.24 -5.76
C SER A 158 -9.96 3.57 -5.25
N LEU A 159 -11.01 3.02 -5.88
CA LEU A 159 -12.40 3.24 -5.47
C LEU A 159 -12.72 2.54 -4.14
N SER A 160 -12.21 1.33 -3.92
CA SER A 160 -12.42 0.58 -2.67
C SER A 160 -11.80 1.25 -1.44
N ALA A 161 -10.77 2.07 -1.64
CA ALA A 161 -10.12 2.83 -0.58
C ALA A 161 -10.93 4.06 -0.14
N LEU A 162 -11.94 4.50 -0.91
CA LEU A 162 -12.77 5.65 -0.58
C LEU A 162 -13.89 5.24 0.40
N PRO A 163 -14.03 5.93 1.55
CA PRO A 163 -15.11 5.63 2.50
C PRO A 163 -16.50 5.87 1.89
N GLY A 164 -17.45 4.95 2.12
CA GLY A 164 -18.84 5.08 1.67
C GLY A 164 -19.52 6.41 2.05
N PRO A 165 -19.39 6.92 3.30
CA PRO A 165 -19.94 8.22 3.68
C PRO A 165 -19.37 9.39 2.89
N ARG A 166 -18.10 9.30 2.50
CA ARG A 166 -17.40 10.32 1.71
C ARG A 166 -17.93 10.33 0.26
N LEU A 167 -18.15 9.15 -0.33
CA LEU A 167 -18.74 8.97 -1.66
C LEU A 167 -20.21 9.43 -1.73
N ALA A 168 -20.98 9.22 -0.66
CA ALA A 168 -22.41 9.56 -0.60
C ALA A 168 -22.70 11.03 -0.25
N LYS A 169 -21.68 11.81 0.14
CA LYS A 169 -21.84 13.21 0.53
C LYS A 169 -22.25 14.06 -0.68
N ALA A 170 -23.33 14.84 -0.55
CA ALA A 170 -23.80 15.78 -1.56
C ALA A 170 -22.70 16.77 -2.02
N PRO A 171 -22.63 17.11 -3.32
CA PRO A 171 -23.66 16.88 -4.33
C PRO A 171 -23.57 15.50 -4.99
N ALA A 172 -24.66 15.03 -5.63
CA ALA A 172 -24.73 13.71 -6.26
C ALA A 172 -23.62 13.49 -7.31
N GLU A 173 -23.19 14.56 -7.98
CA GLU A 173 -22.09 14.54 -8.96
C GLU A 173 -20.72 14.23 -8.33
N ARG A 174 -20.54 14.36 -7.01
CA ARG A 174 -19.27 14.07 -6.32
C ARG A 174 -18.77 12.66 -6.60
N SER A 175 -19.66 11.67 -6.54
CA SER A 175 -19.33 10.27 -6.83
C SER A 175 -18.73 10.08 -8.23
N ARG A 176 -19.26 10.80 -9.23
CA ARG A 176 -18.74 10.80 -10.61
C ARG A 176 -17.38 11.49 -10.70
N LEU A 177 -17.16 12.57 -9.94
CA LEU A 177 -15.86 13.25 -9.91
C LEU A 177 -14.77 12.36 -9.29
N TYR A 178 -15.09 11.61 -8.23
CA TYR A 178 -14.14 10.62 -7.68
C TYR A 178 -13.79 9.55 -8.71
N LEU A 179 -14.78 9.03 -9.44
CA LEU A 179 -14.52 8.08 -10.53
C LEU A 179 -13.54 8.66 -11.56
N LEU A 180 -13.72 9.92 -11.95
CA LEU A 180 -12.83 10.60 -12.90
C LEU A 180 -11.41 10.78 -12.36
N ILE A 181 -11.24 11.17 -11.08
CA ILE A 181 -9.92 11.30 -10.47
C ILE A 181 -9.23 9.93 -10.32
N CYS A 182 -9.95 8.91 -9.85
CA CYS A 182 -9.41 7.55 -9.76
C CYS A 182 -9.05 7.00 -11.15
N TRP A 183 -9.83 7.32 -12.19
CA TRP A 183 -9.53 6.96 -13.57
C TRP A 183 -8.27 7.67 -14.09
N LEU A 184 -8.13 8.97 -13.85
CA LEU A 184 -6.93 9.72 -14.17
C LEU A 184 -5.70 9.12 -13.48
N HIS A 185 -5.80 8.87 -12.17
CA HIS A 185 -4.74 8.25 -11.37
C HIS A 185 -4.32 6.89 -11.95
N ALA A 186 -5.29 6.03 -12.26
CA ALA A 186 -5.04 4.73 -12.85
C ALA A 186 -4.38 4.84 -14.24
N LEU A 187 -4.79 5.81 -15.07
CA LEU A 187 -4.19 6.06 -16.38
C LEU A 187 -2.74 6.52 -16.28
N VAL A 188 -2.44 7.50 -15.42
CA VAL A 188 -1.08 8.04 -15.31
C VAL A 188 -0.11 6.97 -14.78
N GLN A 189 -0.56 6.13 -13.84
CA GLN A 189 0.21 4.99 -13.35
C GLN A 189 0.39 3.90 -14.41
N GLU A 190 -0.67 3.51 -15.12
CA GLU A 190 -0.58 2.47 -16.16
C GLU A 190 0.37 2.88 -17.29
N ARG A 191 0.41 4.19 -17.62
CA ARG A 191 1.36 4.72 -18.61
C ARG A 191 2.83 4.63 -18.16
N LEU A 192 3.15 4.69 -16.87
CA LEU A 192 4.54 4.54 -16.39
C LEU A 192 5.14 3.19 -16.75
N ARG A 193 4.30 2.16 -16.91
CA ARG A 193 4.74 0.84 -17.37
C ARG A 193 5.29 0.82 -18.79
N TYR A 194 4.91 1.81 -19.59
CA TYR A 194 5.29 1.93 -20.99
C TYR A 194 6.37 3.00 -21.21
N THR A 195 7.07 3.45 -20.17
CA THR A 195 8.22 4.36 -20.29
C THR A 195 9.28 3.75 -21.23
N PRO A 196 9.81 4.51 -22.23
CA PRO A 196 9.66 5.96 -22.41
C PRO A 196 8.48 6.41 -23.31
N LEU A 197 7.66 5.49 -23.83
CA LEU A 197 6.51 5.83 -24.69
C LEU A 197 5.32 6.40 -23.89
N GLY A 198 5.12 5.89 -22.67
CA GLY A 198 4.07 6.33 -21.77
C GLY A 198 4.36 7.69 -21.14
N TRP A 199 5.59 7.86 -20.66
CA TRP A 199 6.15 9.06 -20.05
C TRP A 199 7.62 9.17 -20.42
N ALA A 200 8.18 10.39 -20.42
CA ALA A 200 9.60 10.59 -20.67
C ALA A 200 10.48 9.92 -19.60
N ASN A 201 10.07 10.02 -18.32
CA ASN A 201 10.77 9.48 -17.17
C ASN A 201 9.85 8.62 -16.30
N ALA A 202 10.44 7.81 -15.41
CA ALA A 202 9.72 7.03 -14.41
C ALA A 202 9.33 7.91 -13.21
N TYR A 203 8.30 8.74 -13.39
CA TYR A 203 7.74 9.56 -12.31
C TYR A 203 7.08 8.71 -11.23
N GLU A 204 7.06 9.20 -9.98
CA GLU A 204 6.47 8.49 -8.85
C GLU A 204 5.06 9.03 -8.53
N PHE A 205 4.03 8.46 -9.16
CA PHE A 205 2.63 8.73 -8.80
C PHE A 205 2.16 7.74 -7.73
N SER A 206 1.83 8.23 -6.53
CA SER A 206 1.54 7.40 -5.35
C SER A 206 0.10 7.58 -4.86
N ASP A 207 -0.34 6.69 -3.96
CA ASP A 207 -1.65 6.79 -3.32
C ASP A 207 -1.80 8.06 -2.46
N ALA A 208 -0.69 8.67 -2.03
CA ALA A 208 -0.72 9.95 -1.33
C ALA A 208 -1.20 11.08 -2.28
N ASP A 209 -0.77 11.07 -3.54
CA ASP A 209 -1.23 12.03 -4.54
C ASP A 209 -2.73 11.89 -4.80
N LEU A 210 -3.22 10.65 -4.87
CA LEU A 210 -4.64 10.38 -5.02
C LEU A 210 -5.45 10.90 -3.81
N ARG A 211 -4.96 10.72 -2.58
CA ARG A 211 -5.61 11.26 -1.37
C ARG A 211 -5.69 12.78 -1.43
N VAL A 212 -4.59 13.45 -1.73
CA VAL A 212 -4.54 14.91 -1.86
C VAL A 212 -5.45 15.40 -2.99
N ALA A 213 -5.52 14.68 -4.11
CA ALA A 213 -6.45 14.96 -5.21
C ALA A 213 -7.92 14.86 -4.77
N CYS A 214 -8.27 13.83 -4.00
CA CYS A 214 -9.61 13.66 -3.43
C CYS A 214 -9.95 14.76 -2.40
N ASP A 215 -9.00 15.15 -1.55
CA ASP A 215 -9.20 16.21 -0.57
C ASP A 215 -9.39 17.58 -1.26
N THR A 216 -8.61 17.82 -2.32
CA THR A 216 -8.74 19.02 -3.16
C THR A 216 -10.08 19.06 -3.89
N LEU A 217 -10.54 17.92 -4.41
CA LEU A 217 -11.88 17.79 -4.99
C LEU A 217 -12.94 18.18 -3.97
N ASP A 218 -12.85 17.67 -2.75
CA ASP A 218 -13.84 17.95 -1.72
C ASP A 218 -13.92 19.44 -1.39
N ALA A 219 -12.77 20.07 -1.17
CA ALA A 219 -12.70 21.50 -0.89
C ALA A 219 -13.28 22.35 -2.04
N ALA A 220 -12.91 22.04 -3.28
CA ALA A 220 -13.40 22.77 -4.45
C ALA A 220 -14.91 22.57 -4.67
N VAL A 221 -15.39 21.33 -4.53
CA VAL A 221 -16.81 20.99 -4.70
C VAL A 221 -17.64 21.58 -3.56
N ASP A 222 -17.19 21.54 -2.31
CA ASP A 222 -17.92 22.11 -1.17
C ASP A 222 -18.09 23.64 -1.33
N SER A 223 -17.05 24.33 -1.80
CA SER A 223 -17.08 25.78 -2.08
C SER A 223 -18.16 26.17 -3.09
N VAL A 224 -18.34 25.35 -4.14
CA VAL A 224 -19.36 25.58 -5.17
C VAL A 224 -20.73 25.07 -4.74
N ALA A 225 -20.81 23.87 -4.17
CA ALA A 225 -22.08 23.21 -3.88
C ALA A 225 -22.87 23.93 -2.79
N GLN A 226 -22.20 24.46 -1.75
CA GLN A 226 -22.82 25.20 -0.64
C GLN A 226 -24.02 24.44 -0.02
N GLY A 227 -23.89 23.12 0.14
CA GLY A 227 -24.93 22.25 0.70
C GLY A 227 -26.03 21.82 -0.27
N ARG A 228 -25.98 22.20 -1.55
CA ARG A 228 -26.93 21.74 -2.56
C ARG A 228 -26.79 20.25 -2.83
N ALA A 229 -27.92 19.58 -3.02
CA ALA A 229 -27.97 18.15 -3.35
C ALA A 229 -27.40 17.83 -4.74
N ASN A 230 -27.48 18.77 -5.68
CA ASN A 230 -26.96 18.63 -7.04
C ASN A 230 -26.31 19.94 -7.50
N VAL A 231 -25.30 19.84 -8.35
CA VAL A 231 -24.64 21.00 -8.98
C VAL A 231 -24.60 20.77 -10.48
N ALA A 232 -25.10 21.74 -11.24
CA ALA A 232 -25.07 21.69 -12.70
C ALA A 232 -23.61 21.54 -13.20
N PRO A 233 -23.34 20.68 -14.20
CA PRO A 233 -21.98 20.38 -14.63
C PRO A 233 -21.14 21.61 -15.01
N GLU A 234 -21.75 22.61 -15.64
CA GLU A 234 -21.10 23.87 -16.03
C GLU A 234 -20.70 24.74 -14.84
N LYS A 235 -21.31 24.53 -13.67
CA LYS A 235 -20.97 25.25 -12.43
C LYS A 235 -19.90 24.55 -11.61
N LEU A 236 -19.53 23.31 -11.95
CA LEU A 236 -18.46 22.59 -11.26
C LEU A 236 -17.11 23.31 -11.47
N PRO A 237 -16.20 23.26 -10.48
CA PRO A 237 -14.95 24.02 -10.49
C PRO A 237 -13.87 23.39 -11.39
N TRP A 238 -14.17 23.16 -12.67
CA TRP A 238 -13.31 22.44 -13.61
C TRP A 238 -11.94 23.08 -13.81
N THR A 239 -11.87 24.41 -13.86
CA THR A 239 -10.60 25.12 -14.01
C THR A 239 -9.73 24.91 -12.77
N THR A 240 -10.30 25.09 -11.58
CA THR A 240 -9.60 24.85 -10.31
C THR A 240 -9.10 23.40 -10.21
N LEU A 241 -9.97 22.42 -10.49
CA LEU A 241 -9.60 21.01 -10.44
C LEU A 241 -8.47 20.68 -11.41
N ARG A 242 -8.57 21.15 -12.67
CA ARG A 242 -7.53 20.91 -13.68
C ARG A 242 -6.20 21.54 -13.26
N THR A 243 -6.20 22.79 -12.85
CA THR A 243 -4.98 23.50 -12.44
C THR A 243 -4.31 22.83 -11.26
N LEU A 244 -5.06 22.47 -10.21
CA LEU A 244 -4.47 21.84 -9.02
C LEU A 244 -3.94 20.43 -9.33
N LEU A 245 -4.68 19.63 -10.09
CA LEU A 245 -4.23 18.31 -10.50
C LEU A 245 -3.00 18.39 -11.42
N SER A 246 -2.99 19.30 -12.39
CA SER A 246 -1.93 19.39 -13.39
C SER A 246 -0.69 20.12 -12.91
N GLN A 247 -0.79 21.16 -12.07
CA GLN A 247 0.36 21.98 -11.69
C GLN A 247 0.91 21.60 -10.32
N CYS A 248 0.04 21.19 -9.38
CA CYS A 248 0.44 21.01 -7.99
C CYS A 248 0.62 19.55 -7.61
N ILE A 249 -0.27 18.66 -8.07
CA ILE A 249 -0.28 17.26 -7.62
C ILE A 249 0.51 16.37 -8.56
N TYR A 250 0.01 16.17 -9.79
CA TYR A 250 0.65 15.25 -10.73
C TYR A 250 1.76 15.91 -11.52
N GLY A 251 1.53 17.09 -12.11
CA GLY A 251 2.59 17.76 -12.89
C GLY A 251 3.63 18.48 -12.04
N GLY A 252 3.43 18.61 -10.72
CA GLY A 252 4.52 19.05 -9.83
C GLY A 252 5.70 18.08 -9.77
N LYS A 253 5.52 16.85 -10.27
CA LYS A 253 6.57 15.82 -10.38
C LYS A 253 7.17 15.72 -11.78
N ILE A 254 6.65 16.49 -12.73
CA ILE A 254 7.02 16.43 -14.13
C ILE A 254 7.93 17.61 -14.43
N ASP A 255 9.17 17.31 -14.81
CA ASP A 255 10.16 18.28 -15.30
C ASP A 255 9.94 18.64 -16.78
#